data_AF-A0A800A9E6-F1
#
_entry.id   AF-A0A800A9E6-F1
#
_cell.length_a   1.000
_cell.length_b   1.000
_cell.length_c   1.000
_cell.angle_alpha   90.00
_cell.angle_beta   90.00
_cell.angle_gamma   90.00
#
_symmetry.space_group_name_H-M   'P 1'
#
loop_
_entity.id
_entity.type
_entity.pdbx_description
1 polymer ?
#
loop_
_entity_poly.entity_id
_entity_poly.type
_entity_poly.pdbx_seq_one_letter_code
_entity_poly.pdbx_strand_id
1 'polypeptide(L)'
;MHTPSETARQMVAPGKGILAMDESNATCNKRFASLGIEQSFELRRRYRQLLITTPGLSKFASGAILYDETLRQTTDDGTPFPKVLEG
;
A
#
# COMPACT_ATOMS: atom_id res chain seq x y z
N MET A 1 -14.01 -6.50 17.56
CA MET A 1 -13.10 -7.38 16.79
C MET A 1 -13.93 -8.05 15.72
N HIS A 2 -13.57 -7.95 14.44
CA HIS A 2 -14.34 -8.54 13.34
C HIS A 2 -13.99 -10.02 13.20
N THR A 3 -14.95 -10.84 12.83
CA THR A 3 -14.73 -12.23 12.41
C THR A 3 -14.06 -12.26 11.03
N PRO A 4 -13.36 -13.36 10.67
CA PRO A 4 -12.81 -13.52 9.33
C PRO A 4 -13.85 -13.34 8.21
N SER A 5 -15.08 -13.80 8.46
CA SER A 5 -16.20 -13.63 7.52
C SER A 5 -16.64 -12.18 7.33
N GLU A 6 -16.65 -11.37 8.40
CA GLU A 6 -16.96 -9.94 8.33
C GLU A 6 -15.87 -9.17 7.60
N THR A 7 -14.60 -9.46 7.92
CA THR A 7 -13.45 -8.88 7.21
C THR A 7 -13.46 -9.22 5.73
N ALA A 8 -13.70 -10.49 5.38
CA ALA A 8 -13.76 -10.92 3.98
C ALA A 8 -14.86 -10.19 3.20
N ARG A 9 -16.05 -10.01 3.79
CA ARG A 9 -17.15 -9.25 3.18
C ARG A 9 -16.79 -7.77 2.97
N GLN A 10 -16.10 -7.15 3.92
CA GLN A 10 -15.64 -5.77 3.81
C GLN A 10 -14.59 -5.59 2.71
N MET A 11 -13.67 -6.56 2.57
CA MET A 11 -12.64 -6.57 1.53
C MET A 11 -13.22 -6.64 0.11
N VAL A 12 -14.42 -7.19 -0.09
CA VAL A 12 -15.05 -7.35 -1.43
C VAL A 12 -16.35 -6.57 -1.60
N ALA A 13 -16.50 -5.46 -0.87
CA ALA A 13 -17.67 -4.60 -1.00
C ALA A 13 -17.91 -4.16 -2.47
N PRO A 14 -19.17 -4.06 -2.95
CA PRO A 14 -19.46 -3.69 -4.34
C PRO A 14 -18.77 -2.38 -4.75
N GLY A 15 -18.08 -2.40 -5.90
CA GLY A 15 -17.34 -1.24 -6.41
C GLY A 15 -15.97 -1.00 -5.75
N LYS A 16 -15.55 -1.85 -4.81
CA LYS A 16 -14.22 -1.82 -4.20
C LYS A 16 -13.38 -3.04 -4.59
N GLY A 17 -12.07 -2.86 -4.65
CA GLY A 17 -11.08 -3.89 -4.88
C GLY A 17 -9.94 -3.86 -3.86
N ILE A 18 -8.89 -4.63 -4.15
CA ILE A 18 -7.69 -4.73 -3.31
C ILE A 18 -6.51 -4.09 -4.03
N LEU A 19 -5.78 -3.23 -3.34
CA LEU A 19 -4.53 -2.65 -3.82
C LEU A 19 -3.35 -3.57 -3.47
N ALA A 20 -2.77 -4.24 -4.46
CA ALA A 20 -1.59 -5.09 -4.26
C ALA A 20 -0.29 -4.26 -4.30
N MET A 21 0.31 -4.03 -3.13
CA MET A 21 1.58 -3.31 -2.91
C MET A 21 2.62 -4.19 -2.21
N ASP A 22 2.54 -5.50 -2.43
CA ASP A 22 3.35 -6.54 -1.80
C ASP A 22 4.58 -6.93 -2.61
N GLU A 23 4.93 -6.12 -3.62
CA GLU A 23 6.14 -6.31 -4.41
C GLU A 23 7.37 -6.29 -3.48
N SER A 24 8.15 -7.37 -3.50
CA SER A 24 9.41 -7.45 -2.77
C SER A 24 10.38 -6.37 -3.24
N ASN A 25 11.41 -6.09 -2.44
CA ASN A 25 12.46 -5.13 -2.79
C ASN A 25 13.08 -5.43 -4.16
N ALA A 26 13.35 -6.71 -4.46
CA ALA A 26 13.88 -7.11 -5.77
C ALA A 26 12.91 -6.83 -6.92
N THR A 27 11.61 -7.11 -6.74
CA THR A 27 10.59 -6.86 -7.76
C THR A 27 10.39 -5.35 -8.00
N CYS A 28 10.29 -4.57 -6.92
CA CYS A 28 10.16 -3.12 -7.00
C CYS A 28 11.39 -2.49 -7.66
N ASN A 29 12.59 -2.92 -7.28
CA ASN A 29 13.85 -2.44 -7.86
C ASN A 29 13.96 -2.74 -9.37
N LYS A 30 13.45 -3.88 -9.85
CA LYS A 30 13.39 -4.18 -11.30
C LYS A 30 12.50 -3.19 -12.05
N ARG A 31 11.35 -2.81 -11.47
CA ARG A 31 10.46 -1.79 -12.03
C ARG A 31 11.15 -0.43 -12.06
N PHE A 32 11.80 -0.04 -10.98
CA PHE A 32 12.57 1.21 -10.90
C PHE A 32 13.70 1.25 -11.94
N ALA A 33 14.46 0.15 -12.06
CA ALA A 33 15.54 0.03 -13.05
C ALA A 33 15.05 0.24 -14.48
N SER A 34 13.91 -0.35 -14.84
CA SER A 34 13.34 -0.19 -16.20
C SER A 34 12.94 1.25 -16.53
N LEU A 35 12.78 2.10 -15.51
CA LEU A 35 12.41 3.51 -15.63
C LEU A 35 13.57 4.46 -15.31
N GLY A 36 14.78 3.95 -15.08
CA GLY A 36 15.94 4.76 -14.70
C GLY A 36 15.83 5.39 -13.31
N ILE A 37 14.98 4.86 -12.43
CA ILE A 37 14.79 5.32 -11.05
C ILE A 37 15.82 4.64 -10.15
N GLU A 38 16.43 5.40 -9.23
CA GLU A 38 17.37 4.86 -8.25
C GLU A 38 16.69 3.84 -7.31
N GLN A 39 17.40 2.76 -6.99
CA GLN A 39 16.90 1.64 -6.20
C GLN A 39 17.16 1.82 -4.69
N SER A 40 16.61 2.89 -4.10
CA SER A 40 16.81 3.21 -2.69
C SER A 40 15.59 2.89 -1.83
N PHE A 41 15.80 2.69 -0.53
CA PHE A 41 14.72 2.56 0.46
C PHE A 41 13.77 3.76 0.41
N GLU A 42 14.34 4.96 0.35
CA GLU A 42 13.58 6.21 0.36
C GLU A 42 12.67 6.35 -0.87
N LEU A 43 13.14 5.96 -2.06
CA LEU A 43 12.31 6.00 -3.26
C LEU A 43 11.20 4.94 -3.21
N ARG A 44 11.46 3.75 -2.65
CA ARG A 44 10.39 2.75 -2.43
C ARG A 44 9.35 3.27 -1.45
N ARG A 45 9.77 3.89 -0.34
CA ARG A 45 8.88 4.54 0.64
C ARG A 45 8.03 5.62 -0.02
N ARG A 46 8.66 6.57 -0.74
CA ARG A 46 7.96 7.66 -1.43
C ARG A 46 6.97 7.17 -2.47
N TYR A 47 7.33 6.13 -3.23
CA TYR A 47 6.43 5.48 -4.18
C TYR A 47 5.20 4.89 -3.48
N ARG A 48 5.38 4.17 -2.36
CA ARG A 48 4.26 3.63 -1.58
C ARG A 48 3.42 4.72 -0.93
N GLN A 49 4.04 5.76 -0.39
CA GLN A 49 3.35 6.92 0.15
C GLN A 49 2.45 7.55 -0.91
N LEU A 50 2.97 7.79 -2.12
CA LEU A 50 2.20 8.34 -3.24
C LEU A 50 0.92 7.54 -3.52
N LEU A 51 1.01 6.20 -3.51
CA LEU A 51 -0.14 5.33 -3.73
C LEU A 51 -1.18 5.48 -2.62
N ILE A 52 -0.78 5.34 -1.35
CA ILE A 52 -1.72 5.32 -0.21
C ILE A 52 -2.32 6.69 0.10
N THR A 53 -1.65 7.79 -0.25
CA THR A 53 -2.16 9.15 -0.05
C THR A 53 -2.96 9.67 -1.25
N THR A 54 -3.21 8.84 -2.27
CA THR A 54 -4.02 9.22 -3.43
C THR A 54 -5.43 9.65 -2.98
N PRO A 55 -5.87 10.88 -3.31
CA PRO A 55 -7.18 11.37 -2.89
C PRO A 55 -8.31 10.47 -3.38
N GLY A 56 -9.18 10.04 -2.45
CA GLY A 56 -10.34 9.21 -2.77
C GLY A 56 -10.03 7.73 -2.99
N LEU A 57 -8.82 7.25 -2.69
CA LEU A 57 -8.46 5.83 -2.78
C LEU A 57 -9.46 4.91 -2.07
N SER A 58 -9.94 5.29 -0.88
CA SER A 58 -10.90 4.51 -0.08
C SER A 58 -12.26 4.28 -0.74
N LYS A 59 -12.59 5.04 -1.80
CA LYS A 59 -13.79 4.83 -2.60
C LYS A 59 -13.70 3.58 -3.47
N PHE A 60 -12.47 3.18 -3.85
CA PHE A 60 -12.20 2.12 -4.82
C PHE A 60 -11.39 0.97 -4.23
N ALA A 61 -10.66 1.18 -3.13
CA ALA A 61 -9.92 0.14 -2.43
C ALA A 61 -10.46 -0.03 -1.01
N SER A 62 -10.80 -1.27 -0.65
CA SER A 62 -11.24 -1.71 0.68
C SER A 62 -10.12 -2.36 1.49
N GLY A 63 -8.98 -2.65 0.84
CA GLY A 63 -7.83 -3.24 1.49
C GLY A 63 -6.59 -3.11 0.63
N ALA A 64 -5.44 -3.34 1.24
CA ALA A 64 -4.16 -3.38 0.57
C ALA A 64 -3.31 -4.56 1.06
N ILE A 65 -2.53 -5.14 0.16
CA ILE A 65 -1.53 -6.16 0.50
C ILE A 65 -0.19 -5.44 0.56
N LEU A 66 0.50 -5.53 1.69
CA LEU A 66 1.76 -4.81 1.94
C LEU A 66 2.92 -5.79 2.03
N TYR A 67 4.07 -5.38 1.50
CA TYR A 67 5.34 -6.06 1.79
C TYR A 67 5.82 -5.71 3.19
N ASP A 68 6.65 -6.57 3.77
CA ASP A 68 7.19 -6.46 5.13
C ASP A 68 7.93 -5.12 5.37
N GLU A 69 8.68 -4.62 4.38
CA GLU A 69 9.29 -3.28 4.42
C GLU A 69 8.22 -2.17 4.49
N THR A 70 7.19 -2.27 3.65
CA THR A 70 6.11 -1.27 3.53
C THR A 70 5.22 -1.23 4.78
N LEU A 71 5.00 -2.37 5.45
CA LEU A 71 4.23 -2.45 6.69
C LEU A 71 4.85 -1.61 7.82
N ARG A 72 6.18 -1.45 7.82
CA ARG A 72 6.94 -0.71 8.85
C ARG A 72 7.31 0.72 8.45
N GLN A 73 6.87 1.17 7.27
CA GLN A 73 7.16 2.51 6.78
C GLN A 73 6.16 3.56 7.30
N THR A 74 6.62 4.81 7.31
CA THR A 74 5.84 5.99 7.67
C THR A 74 5.82 6.99 6.53
N THR A 75 4.75 7.77 6.48
CA THR A 75 4.64 8.97 5.66
C THR A 75 5.62 10.05 6.11
N ASP A 76 5.75 11.11 5.31
CA ASP A 76 6.58 12.28 5.63
C ASP A 76 6.20 12.97 6.95
N ASP A 77 4.93 12.89 7.35
CA ASP A 77 4.42 13.43 8.62
C ASP A 77 4.55 12.44 9.80
N GLY A 78 5.19 11.28 9.58
CA GLY A 78 5.41 10.26 10.60
C GLY A 78 4.23 9.30 10.82
N THR A 79 3.14 9.42 10.07
CA THR A 79 2.00 8.50 10.16
C THR A 79 2.39 7.11 9.61
N PRO A 80 2.20 6.02 10.38
CA PRO A 80 2.41 4.67 9.86
C PRO A 80 1.51 4.38 8.65
N PHE A 81 2.04 3.75 7.60
CA PHE A 81 1.25 3.42 6.41
C PHE A 81 -0.04 2.63 6.70
N PRO A 82 -0.06 1.64 7.63
CA PRO A 82 -1.30 0.96 7.99
C PRO A 82 -2.36 1.92 8.52
N LYS A 83 -1.97 2.92 9.31
CA LYS A 83 -2.87 3.92 9.87
C LYS A 83 -3.46 4.86 8.81
N VAL A 84 -2.75 5.09 7.70
CA VAL A 84 -3.27 5.82 6.54
C VAL A 84 -4.36 5.02 5.81
N LEU A 85 -4.26 3.69 5.85
CA LEU A 85 -5.18 2.77 5.17
C LEU A 85 -6.37 2.32 6.04
N GLU A 86 -6.31 2.56 7.35
CA GLU A 86 -7.43 2.39 8.28
C GLU A 86 -8.48 3.48 8.04
N GLY A 87 -9.43 3.22 7.14
CA GLY A 87 -10.54 4.11 6.77
C GLY A 87 -11.82 3.39 6.44
#